data_AF-A0AA43AXG5-F1
#
_entry.id   AF-A0AA43AXG5-F1
#
_cell.length_a   1.000
_cell.length_b   1.000
_cell.length_c   1.000
_cell.angle_alpha   90.00
_cell.angle_beta   90.00
_cell.angle_gamma   90.00
#
_symmetry.space_group_name_H-M   'P 1'
#
loop_
_entity.id
_entity.type
_entity.pdbx_description
1 polymer ?
#
loop_
_entity_poly.entity_id
_entity_poly.type
_entity_poly.pdbx_seq_one_letter_code
_entity_poly.pdbx_strand_id
1 'polypeptide(L)'
;MSAHFSFPALIDLGQPLQGDTARLQARLQAPLRVLQAHLLAEVGPLLERVEQAAREGHWCVGGLRYEAASGLRPELDTVPAEEGPLAWFAVYPAPQADAPATPAPAPAEAPSLPTLDWQPDLDRAAFAAGLQAIHAGIATGQYYQINYTQQLRAEAARPVEGAALFAALQQAQPGGYALYLDMGGEQVASVSPELFFDWHQPATGSGPILTRPMKGTAARGATPQQDAAQAQHLQTAAKERAENVMIVDLLRNDLGQIAEVGSVEVPQLFAVQALPSVWQMTSDVRARLPRGTGLREVFTALFPCGSVTGAPKRSAMAAIAQLEAAPRGWYCGALGVVRPDGAGGLRATFNVPIRTVVLQGRALRCGIGSGITADATEPGEWAEWRAKRAFVERVSRAFDLIETLALEDGRFRHLGLHLQRMQAAAAHFGYPWSEAALQLTLQHVQDTHPSGLWRVRLQLGRDGLYASQAVVCPPSPPQAYLQLAPEPLAEAHGEFVRFKTTRRAHYERWAPKDTHIFDTILWNEAGEITEGTRGNVAALIDGQWVTPALACGLLNGVGRQVALAECRVVEGVIHRDDLPRVQQWAFINSLRGWVACQMVGTAPAR
;
A
#
# COMPACT_ATOMS: atom_id res chain seq x y z
N MET A 1 -21.61 12.74 37.48
CA MET A 1 -21.51 11.59 36.55
C MET A 1 -20.63 12.02 35.39
N SER A 2 -19.31 11.78 35.47
CA SER A 2 -18.41 12.09 34.35
C SER A 2 -18.72 11.12 33.22
N ALA A 3 -19.12 11.63 32.06
CA ALA A 3 -19.17 10.82 30.85
C ALA A 3 -17.76 10.30 30.59
N HIS A 4 -17.55 9.00 30.76
CA HIS A 4 -16.29 8.37 30.40
C HIS A 4 -16.19 8.38 28.86
N PHE A 5 -15.43 9.33 28.31
CA PHE A 5 -15.05 9.30 26.91
C PHE A 5 -14.11 8.12 26.70
N SER A 6 -14.52 7.13 25.90
CA SER A 6 -13.67 6.03 25.46
C SER A 6 -13.31 6.27 23.99
N PHE A 7 -12.33 7.15 23.78
CA PHE A 7 -11.77 7.45 22.46
C PHE A 7 -10.32 6.95 22.43
N PRO A 8 -10.09 5.66 22.16
CA PRO A 8 -8.73 5.14 22.09
C PRO A 8 -7.96 5.70 20.89
N ALA A 9 -6.66 5.89 21.08
CA ALA A 9 -5.70 6.22 20.04
C ALA A 9 -4.51 5.27 20.07
N LEU A 10 -4.02 4.89 18.89
CA LEU A 10 -2.78 4.13 18.72
C LEU A 10 -1.84 4.95 17.84
N ILE A 11 -0.63 5.14 18.32
CA ILE A 11 0.42 5.95 17.68
C ILE A 11 1.57 5.03 17.31
N ASP A 12 2.04 5.11 16.07
CA ASP A 12 3.31 4.54 15.63
C ASP A 12 3.91 5.43 14.53
N LEU A 13 4.63 6.48 14.96
CA LEU A 13 5.14 7.55 14.10
C LEU A 13 6.67 7.53 14.06
N GLY A 14 7.28 7.63 12.88
CA GLY A 14 8.72 7.90 12.79
C GLY A 14 9.09 9.27 13.37
N GLN A 15 10.28 9.40 13.96
CA GLN A 15 10.79 10.63 14.56
C GLN A 15 12.15 11.03 13.98
N PRO A 16 12.20 11.47 12.70
CA PRO A 16 13.48 11.71 12.02
C PRO A 16 14.37 12.75 12.71
N LEU A 17 13.81 13.73 13.44
CA LEU A 17 14.62 14.66 14.23
C LEU A 17 15.36 14.01 15.41
N GLN A 18 14.94 12.81 15.83
CA GLN A 18 15.58 11.99 16.86
C GLN A 18 16.39 10.81 16.26
N GLY A 19 16.48 10.74 14.93
CA GLY A 19 17.13 9.67 14.18
C GLY A 19 16.14 8.89 13.32
N ASP A 20 16.55 8.45 12.13
CA ASP A 20 15.66 7.82 11.14
C ASP A 20 15.03 6.49 11.61
N THR A 21 15.65 5.82 12.59
CA THR A 21 15.12 4.58 13.18
C THR A 21 14.25 4.82 14.42
N ALA A 22 14.22 6.04 14.95
CA ALA A 22 13.45 6.37 16.14
C ALA A 22 11.95 6.39 15.81
N ARG A 23 11.13 5.78 16.67
CA ARG A 23 9.67 5.75 16.53
C ARG A 23 9.00 6.11 17.84
N LEU A 24 7.93 6.90 17.73
CA LEU A 24 7.01 7.20 18.82
C LEU A 24 5.87 6.20 18.79
N GLN A 25 5.84 5.32 19.79
CA GLN A 25 4.80 4.32 19.92
C GLN A 25 4.05 4.51 21.23
N ALA A 26 2.71 4.59 21.16
CA ALA A 26 1.88 4.78 22.33
C ALA A 26 0.46 4.24 22.11
N ARG A 27 -0.14 3.74 23.19
CA ARG A 27 -1.57 3.44 23.28
C ARG A 27 -2.21 4.33 24.33
N LEU A 28 -3.23 5.08 23.92
CA LEU A 28 -3.98 5.99 24.76
C LEU A 28 -5.44 5.54 24.77
N GLN A 29 -6.09 5.51 25.93
CA GLN A 29 -7.44 4.94 26.06
C GLN A 29 -8.51 5.96 26.43
N ALA A 30 -8.27 6.75 27.47
CA ALA A 30 -9.26 7.66 28.02
C ALA A 30 -8.75 9.12 27.96
N PRO A 31 -9.26 9.95 27.03
CA PRO A 31 -8.91 11.36 27.03
C PRO A 31 -9.59 12.11 28.18
N LEU A 32 -8.92 13.16 28.64
CA LEU A 32 -9.44 14.12 29.62
C LEU A 32 -10.54 14.99 29.03
N ARG A 33 -10.39 15.36 27.75
CA ARG A 33 -11.34 16.18 26.98
C ARG A 33 -11.08 16.05 25.49
N VAL A 34 -12.05 16.49 24.69
CA VAL A 34 -11.95 16.60 23.24
C VAL A 34 -12.10 18.08 22.84
N LEU A 35 -11.28 18.53 21.89
CA LEU A 35 -11.30 19.86 21.28
C LEU A 35 -11.77 19.71 19.84
N GLN A 36 -12.78 20.49 19.44
CA GLN A 36 -13.37 20.45 18.10
C GLN A 36 -13.55 21.86 17.53
N ALA A 37 -13.44 21.95 16.21
CA ALA A 37 -13.78 23.12 15.41
C ALA A 37 -14.74 22.67 14.31
N HIS A 38 -15.95 23.21 14.30
CA HIS A 38 -16.96 22.95 13.28
C HIS A 38 -17.03 24.11 12.27
N LEU A 39 -16.62 25.30 12.68
CA LEU A 39 -16.60 26.51 11.84
C LEU A 39 -15.17 26.88 11.45
N LEU A 40 -15.01 27.49 10.27
CA LEU A 40 -13.71 27.93 9.75
C LEU A 40 -12.96 28.84 10.76
N ALA A 41 -13.67 29.76 11.40
CA ALA A 41 -13.11 30.69 12.39
C ALA A 41 -12.59 30.01 13.67
N GLU A 42 -13.01 28.77 13.95
CA GLU A 42 -12.62 28.03 15.15
C GLU A 42 -11.31 27.26 14.98
N VAL A 43 -10.83 27.06 13.75
CA VAL A 43 -9.67 26.22 13.44
C VAL A 43 -8.39 26.78 14.08
N GLY A 44 -8.10 28.08 13.87
CA GLY A 44 -6.94 28.74 14.48
C GLY A 44 -6.96 28.70 16.02
N PRO A 45 -8.03 29.17 16.68
CA PRO A 45 -8.17 29.10 18.14
C PRO A 45 -8.13 27.68 18.71
N LEU A 46 -8.56 26.66 17.96
CA LEU A 46 -8.42 25.28 18.38
C LEU A 46 -6.95 24.84 18.44
N LEU A 47 -6.12 25.20 17.45
CA LEU A 47 -4.69 24.89 17.47
C LEU A 47 -3.97 25.53 18.66
N GLU A 48 -4.35 26.75 19.04
CA GLU A 48 -3.84 27.43 20.23
C GLU A 48 -4.21 26.67 21.53
N ARG A 49 -5.45 26.16 21.62
CA ARG A 49 -5.89 25.33 22.76
C ARG A 49 -5.18 23.98 22.82
N VAL A 50 -4.88 23.37 21.67
CA VAL A 50 -4.08 22.13 21.57
C VAL A 50 -2.66 22.38 22.09
N GLU A 51 -2.03 23.46 21.63
CA GLU A 51 -0.70 23.86 22.09
C GLU A 51 -0.67 24.10 23.60
N GLN A 52 -1.65 24.85 24.11
CA GLN A 52 -1.77 25.14 25.54
C GLN A 52 -1.92 23.85 26.37
N ALA A 53 -2.77 22.92 25.94
CA ALA A 53 -2.92 21.63 26.60
C ALA A 53 -1.62 20.81 26.60
N ALA A 54 -0.82 20.86 25.53
CA ALA A 54 0.47 20.20 25.48
C ALA A 54 1.51 20.85 26.42
N ARG A 55 1.51 22.18 26.54
CA ARG A 55 2.34 22.91 27.52
C ARG A 55 1.94 22.60 28.97
N GLU A 56 0.67 22.27 29.21
CA GLU A 56 0.17 21.77 30.50
C GLU A 56 0.59 20.32 30.81
N GLY A 57 1.36 19.68 29.93
CA GLY A 57 1.89 18.32 30.14
C GLY A 57 1.05 17.21 29.50
N HIS A 58 0.01 17.54 28.74
CA HIS A 58 -0.86 16.57 28.10
C HIS A 58 -0.38 16.16 26.70
N TRP A 59 -0.84 15.01 26.23
CA TRP A 59 -0.64 14.58 24.84
C TRP A 59 -1.93 14.86 24.07
N CYS A 60 -1.83 15.69 23.03
CA CYS A 60 -2.96 16.01 22.16
C CYS A 60 -2.83 15.23 20.87
N VAL A 61 -3.76 14.33 20.58
CA VAL A 61 -3.73 13.47 19.40
C VAL A 61 -4.97 13.72 18.55
N GLY A 62 -4.78 13.91 17.26
CA GLY A 62 -5.86 14.35 16.39
C GLY A 62 -5.34 14.93 15.08
N GLY A 63 -6.10 15.86 14.51
CA GLY A 63 -5.74 16.44 13.25
C GLY A 63 -6.74 17.42 12.67
N LEU A 64 -6.44 17.81 11.44
CA LEU A 64 -7.23 18.70 10.58
C LEU A 64 -7.70 17.92 9.36
N ARG A 65 -8.96 18.09 8.99
CA ARG A 65 -9.47 17.71 7.67
C ARG A 65 -8.96 18.71 6.62
N TYR A 66 -8.88 18.30 5.36
CA TYR A 66 -8.42 19.11 4.24
C TYR A 66 -9.15 20.46 4.16
N GLU A 67 -10.47 20.46 4.41
CA GLU A 67 -11.33 21.65 4.37
C GLU A 67 -11.02 22.67 5.48
N ALA A 68 -10.24 22.31 6.51
CA ALA A 68 -9.77 23.27 7.51
C ALA A 68 -8.81 24.32 6.92
N ALA A 69 -8.33 24.11 5.67
CA ALA A 69 -7.44 25.02 4.97
C ALA A 69 -8.01 26.44 4.89
N SER A 70 -9.29 26.57 4.51
CA SER A 70 -9.96 27.87 4.40
C SER A 70 -10.11 28.59 5.74
N GLY A 71 -10.04 27.86 6.86
CA GLY A 71 -10.07 28.44 8.21
C GLY A 71 -8.73 29.01 8.67
N LEU A 72 -7.63 28.57 8.07
CA LEU A 72 -6.29 29.09 8.29
C LEU A 72 -5.92 30.18 7.27
N ARG A 73 -6.32 29.96 6.01
CA ARG A 73 -6.10 30.86 4.87
C ARG A 73 -7.37 30.96 4.02
N PRO A 74 -8.18 32.02 4.19
CA PRO A 74 -9.46 32.18 3.50
C PRO A 74 -9.38 32.17 1.96
N GLU A 75 -8.21 32.46 1.40
CA GLU A 75 -7.95 32.42 -0.04
C GLU A 75 -7.76 31.01 -0.62
N LEU A 76 -7.76 29.97 0.21
CA LEU A 76 -7.68 28.57 -0.21
C LEU A 76 -9.08 27.96 -0.31
N ASP A 77 -9.55 27.78 -1.54
CA ASP A 77 -10.87 27.19 -1.81
C ASP A 77 -10.89 25.67 -1.56
N THR A 78 -11.98 25.18 -0.97
CA THR A 78 -12.24 23.75 -0.79
C THR A 78 -13.73 23.44 -1.00
N VAL A 79 -14.05 22.21 -1.41
CA VAL A 79 -15.44 21.72 -1.37
C VAL A 79 -15.90 21.68 0.09
N PRO A 80 -16.99 22.35 0.49
CA PRO A 80 -17.43 22.37 1.88
C PRO A 80 -17.74 20.98 2.43
N ALA A 81 -17.30 20.70 3.66
CA ALA A 81 -17.68 19.49 4.37
C ALA A 81 -19.08 19.65 5.00
N GLU A 82 -19.99 18.71 4.72
CA GLU A 82 -21.37 18.74 5.25
C GLU A 82 -21.49 18.16 6.66
N GLU A 83 -20.57 17.29 7.07
CA GLU A 83 -20.65 16.55 8.32
C GLU A 83 -19.33 16.55 9.10
N GLY A 84 -19.42 16.54 10.43
CA GLY A 84 -18.27 16.41 11.34
C GLY A 84 -17.46 17.72 11.52
N PRO A 85 -16.46 17.70 12.42
CA PRO A 85 -15.60 18.87 12.67
C PRO A 85 -14.50 18.99 11.61
N LEU A 86 -14.09 20.22 11.30
CA LEU A 86 -12.94 20.55 10.46
C LEU A 86 -11.61 20.19 11.15
N ALA A 87 -11.56 20.29 12.49
CA ALA A 87 -10.41 19.87 13.29
C ALA A 87 -10.89 19.18 14.57
N TRP A 88 -10.19 18.12 14.96
CA TRP A 88 -10.52 17.32 16.14
C TRP A 88 -9.25 16.87 16.85
N PHE A 89 -9.17 17.07 18.16
CA PHE A 89 -8.09 16.54 18.99
C PHE A 89 -8.62 16.02 20.32
N ALA A 90 -8.16 14.84 20.72
CA ALA A 90 -8.33 14.34 22.07
C ALA A 90 -7.09 14.67 22.92
N VAL A 91 -7.33 15.14 24.14
CA VAL A 91 -6.29 15.51 25.11
C VAL A 91 -6.17 14.38 26.12
N TYR A 92 -5.01 13.72 26.17
CA TYR A 92 -4.72 12.59 27.05
C TYR A 92 -3.70 12.97 28.12
N PRO A 93 -3.72 12.31 29.29
CA PRO A 93 -2.56 12.34 30.17
C PRO A 93 -1.33 11.78 29.44
N ALA A 94 -0.14 12.21 29.84
CA ALA A 94 1.09 11.61 29.34
C ALA A 94 1.11 10.09 29.64
N PRO A 95 1.56 9.25 28.68
CA PRO A 95 1.66 7.82 28.91
C PRO A 95 2.64 7.53 30.05
N GLN A 96 2.30 6.54 30.88
CA GLN A 96 3.20 6.07 31.94
C GLN A 96 4.43 5.39 31.34
N ALA A 97 5.60 5.54 31.98
CA ALA A 97 6.87 5.02 31.49
C ALA A 97 6.87 3.49 31.28
N ASP A 98 6.07 2.75 32.06
CA ASP A 98 5.99 1.28 32.03
C ASP A 98 4.88 0.75 31.10
N ALA A 99 4.14 1.63 30.42
CA ALA A 99 3.11 1.20 29.47
C ALA A 99 3.78 0.56 28.25
N PRO A 100 3.32 -0.61 27.77
CA PRO A 100 3.87 -1.22 26.56
C PRO A 100 3.71 -0.24 25.39
N ALA A 101 4.85 0.18 24.84
CA ALA A 101 4.91 1.14 23.74
C ALA A 101 4.32 0.53 22.46
N THR A 102 4.55 -0.76 22.23
CA THR A 102 4.02 -1.50 21.09
C THR A 102 2.53 -1.83 21.28
N PRO A 103 1.69 -1.64 20.23
CA PRO A 103 0.38 -2.26 20.22
C PRO A 103 0.57 -3.77 20.40
N ALA A 104 -0.03 -4.35 21.44
CA ALA A 104 -0.04 -5.80 21.59
C ALA A 104 -0.60 -6.40 20.28
N PRO A 105 -0.03 -7.51 19.78
CA PRO A 105 -0.63 -8.21 18.65
C PRO A 105 -2.11 -8.41 18.96
N ALA A 106 -2.97 -8.23 17.95
CA ALA A 106 -4.38 -8.54 18.10
C ALA A 106 -4.51 -9.93 18.74
N PRO A 107 -5.42 -10.13 19.72
CA PRO A 107 -5.59 -11.43 20.34
C PRO A 107 -5.73 -12.51 19.26
N ALA A 108 -5.21 -13.71 19.50
CA ALA A 108 -5.22 -14.81 18.53
C ALA A 108 -6.63 -15.18 18.01
N GLU A 109 -7.68 -14.73 18.71
CA GLU A 109 -9.09 -14.89 18.36
C GLU A 109 -9.75 -13.65 17.73
N ALA A 110 -8.97 -12.64 17.32
CA ALA A 110 -9.53 -11.46 16.67
C ALA A 110 -10.33 -11.89 15.43
N PRO A 111 -11.63 -11.54 15.33
CA PRO A 111 -12.44 -11.96 14.22
C PRO A 111 -11.82 -11.48 12.91
N SER A 112 -11.76 -12.38 11.92
CA SER A 112 -11.26 -12.04 10.59
C SER A 112 -12.01 -10.84 10.03
N LEU A 113 -11.28 -9.92 9.40
CA LEU A 113 -11.90 -8.77 8.73
C LEU A 113 -12.92 -9.28 7.71
N PRO A 114 -14.12 -8.65 7.62
CA PRO A 114 -15.07 -9.01 6.58
C PRO A 114 -14.46 -8.75 5.21
N THR A 115 -15.01 -9.42 4.19
CA THR A 115 -14.67 -9.07 2.81
C THR A 115 -15.12 -7.64 2.53
N LEU A 116 -14.21 -6.83 1.98
CA LEU A 116 -14.45 -5.45 1.58
C LEU A 116 -14.33 -5.35 0.06
N ASP A 117 -15.40 -4.93 -0.60
CA ASP A 117 -15.39 -4.68 -2.04
C ASP A 117 -15.41 -3.16 -2.25
N TRP A 118 -14.25 -2.61 -2.63
CA TRP A 118 -14.06 -1.18 -2.83
C TRP A 118 -14.57 -0.74 -4.19
N GLN A 119 -15.53 0.19 -4.20
CA GLN A 119 -16.08 0.82 -5.38
C GLN A 119 -15.47 2.22 -5.55
N PRO A 120 -14.91 2.56 -6.73
CA PRO A 120 -14.48 3.91 -7.02
C PRO A 120 -15.67 4.83 -7.31
N ASP A 121 -15.59 6.09 -6.88
CA ASP A 121 -16.58 7.10 -7.22
C ASP A 121 -16.41 7.62 -8.66
N LEU A 122 -15.20 7.48 -9.26
CA LEU A 122 -14.94 7.84 -10.66
C LEU A 122 -14.77 6.59 -11.52
N ASP A 123 -15.51 6.54 -12.63
CA ASP A 123 -15.18 5.62 -13.72
C ASP A 123 -14.03 6.15 -14.58
N ARG A 124 -13.53 5.31 -15.49
CA ARG A 124 -12.38 5.64 -16.35
C ARG A 124 -12.68 6.79 -17.33
N ALA A 125 -13.93 6.95 -17.76
CA ALA A 125 -14.32 8.01 -18.68
C ALA A 125 -14.36 9.36 -17.98
N ALA A 126 -14.94 9.42 -16.77
CA ALA A 126 -14.93 10.59 -15.91
C ALA A 126 -13.51 10.99 -15.52
N PHE A 127 -12.65 10.02 -15.19
CA PHE A 127 -11.24 10.25 -14.94
C PHE A 127 -10.52 10.88 -16.15
N ALA A 128 -10.74 10.34 -17.36
CA ALA A 128 -10.14 10.87 -18.58
C ALA A 128 -10.62 12.31 -18.88
N ALA A 129 -11.89 12.61 -18.64
CA ALA A 129 -12.44 13.97 -18.78
C ALA A 129 -11.81 14.94 -17.76
N GLY A 130 -11.67 14.53 -16.50
CA GLY A 130 -10.98 15.31 -15.47
C GLY A 130 -9.52 15.59 -15.85
N LEU A 131 -8.81 14.58 -16.35
CA LEU A 131 -7.43 14.71 -16.82
C LEU A 131 -7.31 15.73 -17.97
N GLN A 132 -8.23 15.69 -18.94
CA GLN A 132 -8.27 16.67 -20.04
C GLN A 132 -8.50 18.10 -19.53
N ALA A 133 -9.40 18.29 -18.57
CA ALA A 133 -9.65 19.59 -17.96
C ALA A 133 -8.40 20.13 -17.23
N ILE A 134 -7.69 19.25 -16.52
CA ILE A 134 -6.43 19.60 -15.83
C ILE A 134 -5.36 20.01 -16.86
N HIS A 135 -5.17 19.24 -17.93
CA HIS A 135 -4.22 19.59 -18.99
C HIS A 135 -4.55 20.93 -19.66
N ALA A 136 -5.84 21.25 -19.85
CA ALA A 136 -6.24 22.55 -20.38
C ALA A 136 -5.88 23.71 -19.42
N GLY A 137 -6.06 23.52 -18.11
CA GLY A 137 -5.63 24.49 -17.10
C GLY A 137 -4.11 24.67 -17.06
N ILE A 138 -3.33 23.57 -17.20
CA ILE A 138 -1.88 23.62 -17.31
C ILE A 138 -1.45 24.36 -18.58
N ALA A 139 -2.04 24.05 -19.72
CA ALA A 139 -1.71 24.67 -21.01
C ALA A 139 -1.97 26.19 -21.03
N THR A 140 -2.94 26.65 -20.24
CA THR A 140 -3.24 28.09 -20.09
C THR A 140 -2.44 28.77 -18.97
N GLY A 141 -1.55 28.03 -18.29
CA GLY A 141 -0.68 28.56 -17.24
C GLY A 141 -1.39 28.84 -15.90
N GLN A 142 -2.56 28.26 -15.66
CA GLN A 142 -3.28 28.42 -14.39
C GLN A 142 -2.52 27.76 -13.23
N TYR A 143 -1.92 26.61 -13.51
CA TYR A 143 -1.13 25.81 -12.57
C TYR A 143 -0.18 24.89 -13.33
N TYR A 144 0.84 24.37 -12.66
CA TYR A 144 1.81 23.41 -13.21
C TYR A 144 1.48 21.96 -12.81
N GLN A 145 0.83 21.78 -11.65
CA GLN A 145 0.44 20.47 -11.15
C GLN A 145 -0.83 20.56 -10.31
N ILE A 146 -1.71 19.56 -10.43
CA ILE A 146 -2.84 19.32 -9.53
C ILE A 146 -2.76 17.90 -8.96
N ASN A 147 -2.90 17.74 -7.66
CA ASN A 147 -3.17 16.45 -7.04
C ASN A 147 -4.64 16.11 -7.24
N TYR A 148 -4.95 15.33 -8.28
CA TYR A 148 -6.31 14.92 -8.60
C TYR A 148 -6.64 13.62 -7.85
N THR A 149 -7.84 13.55 -7.28
CA THR A 149 -8.20 12.47 -6.37
C THR A 149 -9.61 11.95 -6.59
N GLN A 150 -9.87 10.77 -6.05
CA GLN A 150 -11.20 10.20 -5.87
C GLN A 150 -11.34 9.55 -4.50
N GLN A 151 -12.58 9.27 -4.12
CA GLN A 151 -12.88 8.38 -3.00
C GLN A 151 -13.23 6.98 -3.48
N LEU A 152 -12.75 6.00 -2.72
CA LEU A 152 -13.20 4.63 -2.77
C LEU A 152 -14.13 4.38 -1.58
N ARG A 153 -15.21 3.64 -1.83
CA ARG A 153 -16.21 3.28 -0.81
C ARG A 153 -16.32 1.78 -0.71
N ALA A 154 -16.45 1.27 0.51
CA ALA A 154 -16.82 -0.11 0.77
C ALA A 154 -17.89 -0.15 1.85
N GLU A 155 -18.77 -1.13 1.78
CA GLU A 155 -19.72 -1.44 2.85
C GLU A 155 -19.47 -2.85 3.37
N ALA A 156 -19.16 -2.95 4.66
CA ALA A 156 -18.94 -4.22 5.31
C ALA A 156 -20.27 -4.93 5.62
N ALA A 157 -20.29 -6.26 5.47
CA ALA A 157 -21.43 -7.09 5.83
C ALA A 157 -21.79 -7.04 7.32
N ARG A 158 -20.83 -6.67 8.18
CA ARG A 158 -20.97 -6.50 9.63
C ARG A 158 -20.09 -5.34 10.10
N PRO A 159 -20.34 -4.75 11.30
CA PRO A 159 -19.45 -3.74 11.87
C PRO A 159 -17.99 -4.21 11.89
N VAL A 160 -17.09 -3.32 11.52
CA VAL A 160 -15.65 -3.59 11.48
C VAL A 160 -15.02 -3.12 12.78
N GLU A 161 -14.22 -3.97 13.42
CA GLU A 161 -13.38 -3.59 14.54
C GLU A 161 -12.23 -2.70 14.02
N GLY A 162 -12.29 -1.39 14.25
CA GLY A 162 -11.33 -0.42 13.69
C GLY A 162 -9.88 -0.70 14.09
N ALA A 163 -9.64 -1.16 15.32
CA ALA A 163 -8.30 -1.55 15.77
C ALA A 163 -7.76 -2.77 15.00
N ALA A 164 -8.61 -3.75 14.66
CA ALA A 164 -8.23 -4.90 13.85
C ALA A 164 -7.94 -4.50 12.39
N LEU A 165 -8.74 -3.58 11.84
CA LEU A 165 -8.50 -3.00 10.52
C LEU A 165 -7.16 -2.26 10.49
N PHE A 166 -6.90 -1.43 11.50
CA PHE A 166 -5.63 -0.70 11.62
C PHE A 166 -4.42 -1.62 11.73
N ALA A 167 -4.50 -2.69 12.53
CA ALA A 167 -3.43 -3.68 12.62
C ALA A 167 -3.15 -4.37 11.28
N ALA A 168 -4.20 -4.74 10.55
CA ALA A 168 -4.06 -5.31 9.21
C ALA A 168 -3.45 -4.31 8.21
N LEU A 169 -3.84 -3.04 8.28
CA LEU A 169 -3.28 -1.97 7.44
C LEU A 169 -1.80 -1.73 7.75
N GLN A 170 -1.39 -1.74 9.02
CA GLN A 170 0.01 -1.59 9.41
C GLN A 170 0.88 -2.75 8.90
N GLN A 171 0.37 -3.98 8.92
CA GLN A 171 1.06 -5.12 8.31
C GLN A 171 1.17 -4.97 6.80
N ALA A 172 0.11 -4.49 6.14
CA ALA A 172 0.11 -4.26 4.70
C ALA A 172 1.04 -3.10 4.28
N GLN A 173 1.25 -2.13 5.16
CA GLN A 173 2.02 -0.91 4.96
C GLN A 173 2.86 -0.57 6.21
N PRO A 174 3.94 -1.33 6.48
CA PRO A 174 4.80 -1.12 7.64
C PRO A 174 5.66 0.12 7.47
N GLY A 175 6.19 0.63 8.58
CA GLY A 175 7.18 1.71 8.60
C GLY A 175 6.63 3.11 8.29
N GLY A 176 5.33 3.26 8.01
CA GLY A 176 4.68 4.56 7.84
C GLY A 176 4.59 5.37 9.14
N TYR A 177 4.10 6.58 9.02
CA TYR A 177 3.63 7.44 10.11
C TYR A 177 2.19 7.03 10.46
N ALA A 178 2.04 5.91 11.17
CA ALA A 178 0.75 5.29 11.44
C ALA A 178 0.03 5.90 12.65
N LEU A 179 -1.27 6.12 12.51
CA LEU A 179 -2.14 6.64 13.56
C LEU A 179 -3.55 6.03 13.44
N TYR A 180 -4.07 5.53 14.55
CA TYR A 180 -5.47 5.16 14.69
C TYR A 180 -6.15 6.07 15.71
N LEU A 181 -7.30 6.61 15.34
CA LEU A 181 -8.15 7.42 16.19
C LEU A 181 -9.57 6.86 16.17
N ASP A 182 -10.09 6.57 17.35
CA ASP A 182 -11.51 6.30 17.53
C ASP A 182 -12.18 7.56 18.09
N MET A 183 -13.02 8.20 17.29
CA MET A 183 -13.79 9.40 17.66
C MET A 183 -15.27 9.02 17.95
N GLY A 184 -15.54 7.75 18.24
CA GLY A 184 -16.87 7.21 18.48
C GLY A 184 -17.57 6.85 17.17
N GLY A 185 -18.41 7.76 16.67
CA GLY A 185 -19.18 7.53 15.44
C GLY A 185 -18.33 7.44 14.16
N GLU A 186 -17.09 7.90 14.24
CA GLU A 186 -16.12 7.90 13.14
C GLU A 186 -14.76 7.45 13.68
N GLN A 187 -14.08 6.60 12.93
CA GLN A 187 -12.75 6.09 13.24
C GLN A 187 -11.84 6.32 12.04
N VAL A 188 -10.57 6.62 12.28
CA VAL A 188 -9.57 6.89 11.25
C VAL A 188 -8.37 5.98 11.47
N ALA A 189 -8.05 5.17 10.46
CA ALA A 189 -6.90 4.29 10.44
C ALA A 189 -5.94 4.75 9.32
N SER A 190 -4.89 5.48 9.69
CA SER A 190 -3.88 5.99 8.76
C SER A 190 -2.59 5.19 8.85
N VAL A 191 -2.07 4.73 7.71
CA VAL A 191 -0.75 4.10 7.58
C VAL A 191 0.10 4.88 6.59
N SER A 192 0.01 6.21 6.67
CA SER A 192 0.62 7.11 5.71
C SER A 192 2.14 6.96 5.64
N PRO A 193 2.73 6.83 4.45
CA PRO A 193 4.18 6.88 4.26
C PRO A 193 4.76 8.30 4.33
N GLU A 194 3.94 9.36 4.30
CA GLU A 194 4.41 10.74 4.14
C GLU A 194 4.40 11.51 5.46
N LEU A 195 5.54 12.12 5.81
CA LEU A 195 5.64 13.08 6.91
C LEU A 195 5.18 14.44 6.43
N PHE A 196 4.17 15.00 7.09
CA PHE A 196 3.84 16.40 6.90
C PHE A 196 4.91 17.27 7.56
N PHE A 197 5.10 17.11 8.87
CA PHE A 197 6.25 17.68 9.57
C PHE A 197 6.55 16.95 10.90
N ASP A 198 7.83 16.95 11.28
CA ASP A 198 8.31 16.67 12.63
C ASP A 198 8.93 17.97 13.16
N TRP A 199 8.42 18.48 14.27
CA TRP A 199 8.73 19.80 14.81
C TRP A 199 9.08 19.72 16.30
N HIS A 200 10.14 20.42 16.69
CA HIS A 200 10.51 20.65 18.08
C HIS A 200 10.62 22.14 18.34
N GLN A 201 9.86 22.65 19.29
CA GLN A 201 10.01 23.99 19.83
C GLN A 201 10.54 23.92 21.26
N PRO A 202 11.83 24.20 21.50
CA PRO A 202 12.37 24.22 22.84
C PRO A 202 11.80 25.41 23.65
N ALA A 203 11.87 25.30 24.98
CA ALA A 203 11.48 26.38 25.89
C ALA A 203 12.33 27.65 25.67
N THR A 204 13.59 27.46 25.27
CA THR A 204 14.57 28.52 25.01
C THR A 204 15.23 28.31 23.65
N GLY A 205 15.44 29.42 22.94
CA GLY A 205 16.05 29.39 21.60
C GLY A 205 15.10 28.93 20.50
N SER A 206 15.71 28.68 19.34
CA SER A 206 15.04 28.30 18.10
C SER A 206 14.92 26.77 17.98
N GLY A 207 13.90 26.32 17.28
CA GLY A 207 13.52 24.91 17.20
C GLY A 207 13.63 24.32 15.79
N PRO A 208 14.07 23.06 15.61
CA PRO A 208 14.09 22.44 14.29
C PRO A 208 12.69 22.01 13.83
N ILE A 209 12.45 22.11 12.53
CA ILE A 209 11.33 21.48 11.83
C ILE A 209 11.85 20.75 10.60
N LEU A 210 11.28 19.58 10.30
CA LEU A 210 11.60 18.77 9.13
C LEU A 210 10.31 18.34 8.46
N THR A 211 10.25 18.48 7.14
CA THR A 211 9.21 17.90 6.27
C THR A 211 9.87 16.87 5.34
N ARG A 212 9.16 15.80 5.00
CA ARG A 212 9.66 14.74 4.10
C ARG A 212 8.63 14.48 3.00
N PRO A 213 8.50 15.40 2.02
CA PRO A 213 7.66 15.17 0.85
C PRO A 213 8.07 13.90 0.13
N MET A 214 7.08 13.30 -0.53
CA MET A 214 7.30 12.15 -1.41
C MET A 214 6.67 12.39 -2.79
N LYS A 215 7.49 12.26 -3.83
CA LYS A 215 7.10 12.27 -5.24
C LYS A 215 8.04 11.40 -6.04
N GLY A 216 7.46 10.69 -6.99
CA GLY A 216 8.07 9.64 -7.76
C GLY A 216 7.83 8.27 -7.15
N THR A 217 7.22 7.39 -7.92
CA THR A 217 6.82 6.06 -7.50
C THR A 217 7.18 5.06 -8.59
N ALA A 218 7.87 4.00 -8.23
CA ALA A 218 8.08 2.86 -9.13
C ALA A 218 7.46 1.61 -8.51
N ALA A 219 6.96 0.70 -9.34
CA ALA A 219 6.52 -0.61 -8.84
C ALA A 219 7.70 -1.37 -8.21
N ARG A 220 7.40 -2.45 -7.49
CA ARG A 220 8.44 -3.44 -7.14
C ARG A 220 8.69 -4.38 -8.31
N GLY A 221 9.95 -4.72 -8.51
CA GLY A 221 10.39 -5.66 -9.54
C GLY A 221 9.94 -7.09 -9.25
N ALA A 222 9.80 -7.91 -10.30
CA ALA A 222 9.47 -9.32 -10.16
C ALA A 222 10.69 -10.19 -9.77
N THR A 223 11.89 -9.63 -9.86
CA THR A 223 13.16 -10.25 -9.45
C THR A 223 14.01 -9.23 -8.68
N PRO A 224 14.97 -9.64 -7.82
CA PRO A 224 15.86 -8.72 -7.12
C PRO A 224 16.62 -7.76 -8.05
N GLN A 225 17.04 -8.25 -9.22
CA GLN A 225 17.75 -7.46 -10.23
C GLN A 225 16.83 -6.41 -10.86
N GLN A 226 15.62 -6.79 -11.25
CA GLN A 226 14.62 -5.84 -11.76
C GLN A 226 14.20 -4.83 -10.70
N ASP A 227 14.08 -5.25 -9.44
CA ASP A 227 13.69 -4.40 -8.32
C ASP A 227 14.76 -3.33 -8.05
N ALA A 228 16.04 -3.73 -8.03
CA ALA A 228 17.16 -2.80 -7.93
C ALA A 228 17.24 -1.85 -9.14
N ALA A 229 17.00 -2.37 -10.36
CA ALA A 229 16.98 -1.55 -11.57
C ALA A 229 15.83 -0.52 -11.54
N GLN A 230 14.65 -0.89 -11.03
CA GLN A 230 13.51 0.03 -10.86
C GLN A 230 13.80 1.11 -9.81
N ALA A 231 14.44 0.76 -8.70
CA ALA A 231 14.90 1.74 -7.71
C ALA A 231 15.91 2.74 -8.29
N GLN A 232 16.91 2.23 -9.01
CA GLN A 232 17.94 3.08 -9.64
C GLN A 232 17.34 3.96 -10.74
N HIS A 233 16.41 3.44 -11.55
CA HIS A 233 15.71 4.20 -12.55
C HIS A 233 14.89 5.33 -11.91
N LEU A 234 14.09 5.02 -10.87
CA LEU A 234 13.34 6.02 -10.11
C LEU A 234 14.26 7.14 -9.61
N GLN A 235 15.41 6.78 -9.01
CA GLN A 235 16.36 7.74 -8.47
C GLN A 235 16.98 8.68 -9.52
N THR A 236 17.16 8.19 -10.75
CA THR A 236 17.94 8.89 -11.79
C THR A 236 17.07 9.53 -12.89
N ALA A 237 15.81 9.11 -13.01
CA ALA A 237 14.88 9.59 -14.02
C ALA A 237 14.67 11.12 -13.90
N ALA A 238 14.89 11.82 -15.01
CA ALA A 238 14.79 13.28 -15.06
C ALA A 238 13.38 13.77 -14.73
N LYS A 239 12.34 13.07 -15.21
CA LYS A 239 10.93 13.38 -14.90
C LYS A 239 10.66 13.30 -13.39
N GLU A 240 10.95 12.16 -12.79
CA GLU A 240 10.70 11.89 -11.36
C GLU A 240 11.45 12.89 -10.46
N ARG A 241 12.71 13.19 -10.80
CA ARG A 241 13.49 14.21 -10.08
C ARG A 241 12.91 15.61 -10.24
N ALA A 242 12.44 15.98 -11.43
CA ALA A 242 11.82 17.29 -11.66
C ALA A 242 10.55 17.47 -10.83
N GLU A 243 9.67 16.46 -10.79
CA GLU A 243 8.47 16.47 -9.95
C GLU A 243 8.81 16.57 -8.46
N ASN A 244 9.84 15.83 -8.02
CA ASN A 244 10.29 15.89 -6.64
C ASN A 244 10.88 17.26 -6.26
N VAL A 245 11.75 17.83 -7.11
CA VAL A 245 12.31 19.18 -6.90
C VAL A 245 11.20 20.23 -6.79
N MET A 246 10.20 20.16 -7.65
CA MET A 246 9.07 21.10 -7.62
C MET A 246 8.36 21.10 -6.25
N ILE A 247 8.12 19.92 -5.66
CA ILE A 247 7.50 19.83 -4.33
C ILE A 247 8.47 20.28 -3.23
N VAL A 248 9.76 19.96 -3.34
CA VAL A 248 10.79 20.45 -2.42
C VAL A 248 10.82 21.98 -2.42
N ASP A 249 10.80 22.62 -3.58
CA ASP A 249 10.81 24.09 -3.69
C ASP A 249 9.56 24.73 -3.11
N LEU A 250 8.40 24.10 -3.30
CA LEU A 250 7.17 24.58 -2.68
C LEU A 250 7.23 24.49 -1.14
N LEU A 251 7.77 23.41 -0.58
CA LEU A 251 7.95 23.29 0.87
C LEU A 251 9.06 24.18 1.43
N ARG A 252 10.11 24.45 0.66
CA ARG A 252 11.12 25.47 1.01
C ARG A 252 10.49 26.85 1.09
N ASN A 253 9.62 27.20 0.15
CA ASN A 253 8.88 28.45 0.17
C ASN A 253 7.92 28.53 1.38
N ASP A 254 7.19 27.45 1.66
CA ASP A 254 6.27 27.39 2.80
C ASP A 254 7.00 27.53 4.14
N LEU A 255 8.11 26.80 4.33
CA LEU A 255 8.95 26.94 5.53
C LEU A 255 9.62 28.32 5.61
N GLY A 256 10.06 28.88 4.48
CA GLY A 256 10.72 30.18 4.42
C GLY A 256 9.89 31.35 4.94
N GLN A 257 8.56 31.21 5.00
CA GLN A 257 7.65 32.21 5.58
C GLN A 257 7.77 32.33 7.10
N ILE A 258 8.18 31.26 7.78
CA ILE A 258 8.22 31.18 9.26
C ILE A 258 9.61 30.85 9.83
N ALA A 259 10.56 30.48 8.98
CA ALA A 259 11.90 30.08 9.37
C ALA A 259 12.83 31.28 9.63
N GLU A 260 13.88 31.06 10.43
CA GLU A 260 15.02 31.98 10.49
C GLU A 260 15.63 32.15 9.10
N VAL A 261 15.97 33.38 8.75
CA VAL A 261 16.60 33.72 7.46
C VAL A 261 17.86 32.86 7.26
N GLY A 262 17.93 32.18 6.11
CA GLY A 262 19.06 31.32 5.76
C GLY A 262 19.10 29.96 6.45
N SER A 263 18.09 29.58 7.24
CA SER A 263 18.06 28.27 7.92
C SER A 263 17.39 27.14 7.12
N VAL A 264 16.69 27.47 6.03
CA VAL A 264 16.02 26.48 5.17
C VAL A 264 17.05 25.72 4.36
N GLU A 265 17.11 24.41 4.57
CA GLU A 265 18.10 23.52 3.99
C GLU A 265 17.44 22.24 3.46
N VAL A 266 18.07 21.59 2.48
CA VAL A 266 17.61 20.34 1.89
C VAL A 266 18.69 19.27 2.08
N PRO A 267 18.79 18.65 3.28
CA PRO A 267 19.89 17.76 3.62
C PRO A 267 19.90 16.44 2.83
N GLN A 268 18.76 16.03 2.29
CA GLN A 268 18.62 14.80 1.51
C GLN A 268 17.68 15.04 0.33
N LEU A 269 18.12 14.69 -0.87
CA LEU A 269 17.34 14.76 -2.10
C LEU A 269 17.31 13.40 -2.79
N PHE A 270 16.14 13.02 -3.29
CA PHE A 270 15.94 11.82 -4.12
C PHE A 270 16.35 10.52 -3.42
N ALA A 271 16.10 10.43 -2.11
CA ALA A 271 16.26 9.18 -1.38
C ALA A 271 15.16 8.21 -1.81
N VAL A 272 15.53 6.97 -2.10
CA VAL A 272 14.57 5.94 -2.51
C VAL A 272 14.33 5.00 -1.34
N GLN A 273 13.06 4.92 -0.91
CA GLN A 273 12.59 4.08 0.18
C GLN A 273 11.81 2.89 -0.36
N ALA A 274 12.16 1.69 0.13
CA ALA A 274 11.42 0.48 -0.16
C ALA A 274 10.10 0.48 0.64
N LEU A 275 8.96 0.47 -0.05
CA LEU A 275 7.68 0.08 0.52
C LEU A 275 7.30 -1.32 -0.02
N PRO A 276 6.36 -2.04 0.63
CA PRO A 276 6.06 -3.41 0.21
C PRO A 276 5.59 -3.56 -1.24
N SER A 277 4.82 -2.59 -1.75
CA SER A 277 4.26 -2.66 -3.11
C SER A 277 4.95 -1.72 -4.11
N VAL A 278 5.71 -0.73 -3.63
CA VAL A 278 6.33 0.31 -4.48
C VAL A 278 7.67 0.77 -3.91
N TRP A 279 8.54 1.28 -4.77
CA TRP A 279 9.60 2.22 -4.39
C TRP A 279 9.02 3.62 -4.32
N GLN A 280 9.41 4.37 -3.30
CA GLN A 280 9.00 5.75 -3.12
C GLN A 280 10.22 6.65 -3.05
N MET A 281 10.24 7.72 -3.82
CA MET A 281 11.25 8.75 -3.68
C MET A 281 10.79 9.81 -2.66
N THR A 282 11.69 10.16 -1.74
CA THR A 282 11.53 11.14 -0.67
C THR A 282 12.68 12.14 -0.68
N SER A 283 12.43 13.33 -0.15
CA SER A 283 13.42 14.38 0.06
C SER A 283 13.14 15.09 1.37
N ASP A 284 14.17 15.51 2.09
CA ASP A 284 14.04 16.21 3.37
C ASP A 284 14.22 17.70 3.17
N VAL A 285 13.28 18.49 3.70
CA VAL A 285 13.43 19.95 3.83
C VAL A 285 13.37 20.29 5.30
N ARG A 286 14.44 20.89 5.82
CA ARG A 286 14.56 21.29 7.23
C ARG A 286 14.70 22.79 7.38
N ALA A 287 14.28 23.32 8.51
CA ALA A 287 14.50 24.71 8.88
C ALA A 287 14.63 24.87 10.40
N ARG A 288 15.06 26.07 10.84
CA ARG A 288 14.96 26.48 12.24
C ARG A 288 13.86 27.52 12.37
N LEU A 289 12.93 27.29 13.28
CA LEU A 289 11.86 28.23 13.61
C LEU A 289 12.27 29.08 14.81
N PRO A 290 12.02 30.40 14.77
CA PRO A 290 12.34 31.30 15.88
C PRO A 290 11.73 30.87 17.22
N ARG A 291 12.30 31.37 18.31
CA ARG A 291 11.71 31.21 19.64
C ARG A 291 10.27 31.75 19.65
N GLY A 292 9.34 30.94 20.15
CA GLY A 292 7.96 31.35 20.38
C GLY A 292 7.03 31.10 19.20
N THR A 293 7.53 30.54 18.09
CA THR A 293 6.67 30.10 16.98
C THR A 293 5.61 29.12 17.49
N GLY A 294 4.36 29.41 17.18
CA GLY A 294 3.21 28.63 17.64
C GLY A 294 2.73 27.59 16.64
N LEU A 295 2.00 26.58 17.11
CA LEU A 295 1.40 25.52 16.30
C LEU A 295 0.48 26.09 15.22
N ARG A 296 -0.30 27.13 15.55
CA ARG A 296 -1.16 27.84 14.58
C ARG A 296 -0.35 28.44 13.44
N GLU A 297 0.80 29.05 13.73
CA GLU A 297 1.68 29.66 12.72
C GLU A 297 2.27 28.58 11.80
N VAL A 298 2.74 27.47 12.37
CA VAL A 298 3.24 26.30 11.61
C VAL A 298 2.17 25.79 10.65
N PHE A 299 0.96 25.53 11.14
CA PHE A 299 -0.14 25.07 10.29
C PHE A 299 -0.56 26.11 9.25
N THR A 300 -0.62 27.40 9.59
CA THR A 300 -1.02 28.46 8.65
C THR A 300 -0.06 28.54 7.45
N ALA A 301 1.24 28.40 7.69
CA ALA A 301 2.25 28.40 6.62
C ALA A 301 2.15 27.12 5.77
N LEU A 302 2.17 25.96 6.42
CA LEU A 302 2.41 24.68 5.74
C LEU A 302 1.13 24.00 5.20
N PHE A 303 -0.06 24.28 5.76
CA PHE A 303 -1.27 23.48 5.51
C PHE A 303 -2.15 24.00 4.36
N PRO A 304 -2.74 23.12 3.53
CA PRO A 304 -2.44 21.69 3.40
C PRO A 304 -1.06 21.46 2.79
N CYS A 305 -0.54 20.24 2.96
CA CYS A 305 0.76 19.87 2.40
C CYS A 305 0.79 20.08 0.88
N GLY A 306 1.91 20.59 0.39
CA GLY A 306 2.15 20.86 -1.02
C GLY A 306 1.98 19.67 -1.96
N SER A 307 2.42 18.50 -1.51
CA SER A 307 2.40 17.24 -2.27
C SER A 307 0.99 16.75 -2.64
N VAL A 308 -0.01 17.13 -1.85
CA VAL A 308 -1.41 16.71 -1.98
C VAL A 308 -2.35 17.82 -2.46
N THR A 309 -1.80 18.97 -2.83
CA THR A 309 -2.55 20.09 -3.42
C THR A 309 -2.13 20.29 -4.86
N GLY A 310 -1.09 21.07 -5.09
CA GLY A 310 -0.62 21.44 -6.42
C GLY A 310 0.16 22.75 -6.38
N ALA A 311 0.66 23.17 -7.52
CA ALA A 311 1.52 24.35 -7.64
C ALA A 311 1.05 25.25 -8.79
N PRO A 312 0.80 26.55 -8.55
CA PRO A 312 0.75 27.24 -7.25
C PRO A 312 -0.45 26.81 -6.39
N LYS A 313 -0.26 26.70 -5.06
CA LYS A 313 -1.23 26.12 -4.11
C LYS A 313 -2.65 26.71 -4.24
N ARG A 314 -2.77 28.03 -4.25
CA ARG A 314 -4.06 28.73 -4.36
C ARG A 314 -4.84 28.35 -5.61
N SER A 315 -4.22 28.48 -6.79
CA SER A 315 -4.90 28.17 -8.06
C SER A 315 -5.21 26.69 -8.20
N ALA A 316 -4.30 25.82 -7.72
CA ALA A 316 -4.53 24.38 -7.74
C ALA A 316 -5.71 23.99 -6.85
N MET A 317 -5.83 24.56 -5.64
CA MET A 317 -6.95 24.26 -4.74
C MET A 317 -8.29 24.77 -5.28
N ALA A 318 -8.33 25.95 -5.91
CA ALA A 318 -9.51 26.46 -6.60
C ALA A 318 -9.97 25.52 -7.74
N ALA A 319 -9.02 25.00 -8.52
CA ALA A 319 -9.33 24.02 -9.56
C ALA A 319 -9.77 22.67 -8.98
N ILE A 320 -9.13 22.19 -7.92
CA ILE A 320 -9.55 20.96 -7.19
C ILE A 320 -11.01 21.08 -6.73
N ALA A 321 -11.38 22.22 -6.14
CA ALA A 321 -12.74 22.45 -5.66
C ALA A 321 -13.80 22.46 -6.79
N GLN A 322 -13.40 22.68 -8.05
CA GLN A 322 -14.27 22.59 -9.23
C GLN A 322 -14.27 21.19 -9.85
N LEU A 323 -13.14 20.49 -9.79
CA LEU A 323 -12.94 19.18 -10.44
C LEU A 323 -13.46 18.02 -9.59
N GLU A 324 -13.38 18.12 -8.26
CA GLU A 324 -13.77 17.06 -7.34
C GLU A 324 -15.21 17.24 -6.86
N ALA A 325 -15.99 16.16 -6.89
CA ALA A 325 -17.41 16.18 -6.58
C ALA A 325 -17.73 16.17 -5.07
N ALA A 326 -16.74 15.94 -4.22
CA ALA A 326 -16.92 15.75 -2.78
C ALA A 326 -15.73 16.31 -1.97
N PRO A 327 -15.96 16.71 -0.70
CA PRO A 327 -14.87 17.06 0.21
C PRO A 327 -13.92 15.87 0.42
N ARG A 328 -12.64 16.15 0.68
CA ARG A 328 -11.63 15.12 0.95
C ARG A 328 -11.68 14.65 2.40
N GLY A 329 -12.10 15.51 3.34
CA GLY A 329 -12.20 15.17 4.75
C GLY A 329 -10.81 14.91 5.35
N TRP A 330 -10.64 13.79 6.07
CA TRP A 330 -9.33 13.43 6.64
C TRP A 330 -8.26 13.18 5.58
N TYR A 331 -8.65 12.68 4.40
CA TYR A 331 -7.72 12.43 3.31
C TYR A 331 -7.08 13.75 2.84
N CYS A 332 -5.76 13.75 2.63
CA CYS A 332 -4.98 14.97 2.33
C CYS A 332 -5.00 16.07 3.42
N GLY A 333 -5.57 15.80 4.59
CA GLY A 333 -5.52 16.68 5.76
C GLY A 333 -4.19 16.57 6.52
N ALA A 334 -4.26 16.52 7.84
CA ALA A 334 -3.11 16.28 8.73
C ALA A 334 -3.55 15.46 9.95
N LEU A 335 -2.80 14.42 10.31
CA LEU A 335 -3.05 13.61 11.52
C LEU A 335 -1.75 13.42 12.30
N GLY A 336 -1.80 13.54 13.62
CA GLY A 336 -0.59 13.49 14.42
C GLY A 336 -0.79 13.70 15.91
N VAL A 337 0.31 14.05 16.56
CA VAL A 337 0.38 14.28 18.01
C VAL A 337 1.18 15.52 18.33
N VAL A 338 0.71 16.29 19.31
CA VAL A 338 1.40 17.40 19.97
C VAL A 338 1.57 17.06 21.44
N ARG A 339 2.79 17.18 21.96
CA ARG A 339 3.13 16.75 23.33
C ARG A 339 4.24 17.62 23.93
N PRO A 340 4.39 17.65 25.26
CA PRO A 340 5.56 18.26 25.89
C PRO A 340 6.86 17.53 25.48
N ASP A 341 7.97 18.25 25.45
CA ASP A 341 9.31 17.68 25.25
C ASP A 341 9.99 17.22 26.56
N GLY A 342 9.36 17.47 27.71
CA GLY A 342 9.88 17.17 29.05
C GLY A 342 10.79 18.25 29.65
N ALA A 343 11.13 19.29 28.89
CA ALA A 343 12.01 20.41 29.27
C ALA A 343 11.33 21.78 29.10
N GLY A 344 9.99 21.81 29.09
CA GLY A 344 9.18 23.02 28.93
C GLY A 344 8.95 23.45 27.47
N GLY A 345 9.44 22.69 26.51
CA GLY A 345 9.17 22.85 25.09
C GLY A 345 8.06 21.91 24.59
N LEU A 346 7.88 21.91 23.27
CA LEU A 346 6.84 21.17 22.56
C LEU A 346 7.42 20.34 21.44
N ARG A 347 6.84 19.17 21.22
CA ARG A 347 7.14 18.29 20.10
C ARG A 347 5.84 17.99 19.36
N ALA A 348 5.87 18.08 18.05
CA ALA A 348 4.74 17.74 17.20
C ALA A 348 5.19 16.91 16.00
N THR A 349 4.45 15.85 15.70
CA THR A 349 4.71 15.01 14.53
C THR A 349 3.38 14.73 13.83
N PHE A 350 3.26 15.17 12.58
CA PHE A 350 2.05 15.01 11.76
C PHE A 350 2.38 14.31 10.45
N ASN A 351 1.53 13.39 10.03
CA ASN A 351 1.54 12.81 8.69
C ASN A 351 0.62 13.61 7.75
N VAL A 352 0.79 13.38 6.45
CA VAL A 352 -0.25 13.69 5.46
C VAL A 352 -1.13 12.45 5.35
N PRO A 353 -2.44 12.46 5.67
CA PRO A 353 -3.28 11.27 5.65
C PRO A 353 -3.58 10.84 4.20
N ILE A 354 -2.62 10.15 3.63
CA ILE A 354 -2.74 9.32 2.44
C ILE A 354 -2.55 7.87 2.88
N ARG A 355 -3.12 6.92 2.14
CA ARG A 355 -3.25 5.54 2.63
C ARG A 355 -3.98 5.47 3.99
N THR A 356 -5.14 6.10 4.03
CA THR A 356 -5.95 6.27 5.24
C THR A 356 -7.37 5.78 4.98
N VAL A 357 -7.90 4.96 5.89
CA VAL A 357 -9.27 4.48 5.86
C VAL A 357 -10.06 5.17 6.96
N VAL A 358 -11.21 5.76 6.59
CA VAL A 358 -12.20 6.30 7.52
C VAL A 358 -13.34 5.28 7.63
N LEU A 359 -13.72 4.93 8.85
CA LEU A 359 -14.76 3.96 9.16
C LEU A 359 -15.89 4.65 9.95
N GLN A 360 -17.13 4.42 9.53
CA GLN A 360 -18.34 4.86 10.22
C GLN A 360 -19.34 3.70 10.24
N GLY A 361 -19.39 2.97 11.35
CA GLY A 361 -20.22 1.77 11.51
C GLY A 361 -19.83 0.64 10.54
N ARG A 362 -20.56 0.52 9.42
CA ARG A 362 -20.29 -0.46 8.34
C ARG A 362 -19.71 0.19 7.08
N ALA A 363 -19.72 1.52 6.98
CA ALA A 363 -19.24 2.24 5.82
C ALA A 363 -17.75 2.56 5.96
N LEU A 364 -16.99 2.32 4.90
CA LEU A 364 -15.57 2.63 4.83
C LEU A 364 -15.30 3.54 3.64
N ARG A 365 -14.42 4.52 3.84
CA ARG A 365 -13.97 5.45 2.80
C ARG A 365 -12.44 5.53 2.78
N CYS A 366 -11.87 5.57 1.58
CA CYS A 366 -10.44 5.69 1.37
C CYS A 366 -10.16 6.59 0.16
N GLY A 367 -9.36 7.64 0.33
CA GLY A 367 -8.96 8.50 -0.79
C GLY A 367 -7.77 7.92 -1.58
N ILE A 368 -7.78 8.11 -2.89
CA ILE A 368 -6.68 7.77 -3.80
C ILE A 368 -6.49 8.90 -4.81
N GLY A 369 -5.24 9.18 -5.18
CA GLY A 369 -4.93 10.22 -6.14
C GLY A 369 -3.46 10.25 -6.55
N SER A 370 -3.14 11.15 -7.48
CA SER A 370 -1.79 11.41 -7.99
C SER A 370 -1.63 12.87 -8.41
N GLY A 371 -0.38 13.30 -8.52
CA GLY A 371 -0.04 14.63 -9.02
C GLY A 371 -0.02 14.63 -10.53
N ILE A 372 -0.98 15.30 -11.15
CA ILE A 372 -1.10 15.43 -12.60
C ILE A 372 -0.22 16.58 -13.08
N THR A 373 0.76 16.27 -13.91
CA THR A 373 1.65 17.21 -14.62
C THR A 373 1.30 17.25 -16.12
N ALA A 374 1.97 18.10 -16.89
CA ALA A 374 1.73 18.24 -18.33
C ALA A 374 1.96 16.93 -19.13
N ASP A 375 2.86 16.07 -18.64
CA ASP A 375 3.24 14.80 -19.28
C ASP A 375 2.46 13.60 -18.72
N ALA A 376 1.46 13.84 -17.87
CA ALA A 376 0.61 12.79 -17.35
C ALA A 376 -0.21 12.14 -18.48
N THR A 377 -0.36 10.83 -18.42
CA THR A 377 -1.14 10.07 -19.42
C THR A 377 -2.22 9.27 -18.72
N GLU A 378 -3.39 9.15 -19.34
CA GLU A 378 -4.51 8.40 -18.76
C GLU A 378 -4.10 6.97 -18.34
N PRO A 379 -3.44 6.16 -19.19
CA PRO A 379 -3.07 4.80 -18.80
C PRO A 379 -2.05 4.76 -17.66
N GLY A 380 -1.10 5.71 -17.62
CA GLY A 380 -0.07 5.79 -16.60
C GLY A 380 -0.65 6.12 -15.23
N GLU A 381 -1.45 7.20 -15.16
CA GLU A 381 -2.07 7.65 -13.91
C GLU A 381 -3.08 6.63 -13.38
N TRP A 382 -3.85 6.00 -14.26
CA TRP A 382 -4.78 4.94 -13.88
C TRP A 382 -4.05 3.72 -13.28
N ALA A 383 -2.92 3.35 -13.86
CA ALA A 383 -2.05 2.30 -13.32
C ALA A 383 -1.44 2.70 -11.97
N GLU A 384 -1.04 3.96 -11.79
CA GLU A 384 -0.55 4.48 -10.51
C GLU A 384 -1.63 4.41 -9.42
N TRP A 385 -2.86 4.82 -9.73
CA TRP A 385 -3.99 4.72 -8.80
C TRP A 385 -4.29 3.26 -8.42
N ARG A 386 -4.16 2.32 -9.36
CA ARG A 386 -4.24 0.88 -9.07
C ARG A 386 -3.12 0.43 -8.14
N ALA A 387 -1.87 0.84 -8.37
CA ALA A 387 -0.75 0.49 -7.49
C ALA A 387 -0.92 1.06 -6.07
N LYS A 388 -1.41 2.29 -5.95
CA LYS A 388 -1.68 2.95 -4.66
C LYS A 388 -2.84 2.31 -3.88
N ARG A 389 -3.74 1.57 -4.54
CA ARG A 389 -4.83 0.80 -3.89
C ARG A 389 -4.38 -0.49 -3.22
N ALA A 390 -3.19 -1.01 -3.54
CA ALA A 390 -2.73 -2.30 -3.05
C ALA A 390 -2.82 -2.46 -1.51
N PHE A 391 -2.55 -1.40 -0.74
CA PHE A 391 -2.61 -1.49 0.73
C PHE A 391 -4.02 -1.80 1.27
N VAL A 392 -5.09 -1.22 0.68
CA VAL A 392 -6.47 -1.57 1.05
C VAL A 392 -6.87 -2.93 0.46
N GLU A 393 -6.43 -3.24 -0.75
CA GLU A 393 -6.74 -4.53 -1.41
C GLU A 393 -6.17 -5.73 -0.65
N ARG A 394 -5.01 -5.58 0.01
CA ARG A 394 -4.39 -6.60 0.88
C ARG A 394 -5.19 -6.91 2.13
N VAL A 395 -5.90 -5.91 2.68
CA VAL A 395 -6.72 -6.09 3.88
C VAL A 395 -8.17 -6.41 3.56
N SER A 396 -8.56 -6.26 2.29
CA SER A 396 -9.94 -6.44 1.83
C SER A 396 -10.44 -7.88 1.92
N ARG A 397 -9.55 -8.87 1.89
CA ARG A 397 -9.89 -10.29 2.01
C ARG A 397 -8.77 -11.01 2.75
N ALA A 398 -9.14 -11.87 3.71
CA ALA A 398 -8.17 -12.74 4.37
C ALA A 398 -7.58 -13.75 3.38
N PHE A 399 -6.29 -14.03 3.51
CA PHE A 399 -5.60 -15.04 2.71
C PHE A 399 -4.41 -15.59 3.48
N ASP A 400 -3.95 -16.77 3.09
CA ASP A 400 -2.76 -17.41 3.62
C ASP A 400 -1.78 -17.71 2.48
N LEU A 401 -0.51 -17.85 2.85
CA LEU A 401 0.54 -18.26 1.90
C LEU A 401 0.46 -19.77 1.75
N ILE A 402 0.57 -20.27 0.52
CA ILE A 402 0.46 -21.71 0.29
C ILE A 402 1.55 -22.25 -0.63
N GLU A 403 1.96 -23.46 -0.34
CA GLU A 403 2.76 -24.29 -1.23
C GLU A 403 2.06 -25.61 -1.55
N THR A 404 2.43 -26.18 -2.70
CA THR A 404 1.95 -27.52 -3.11
C THR A 404 3.17 -28.34 -3.45
N LEU A 405 3.49 -29.26 -2.56
CA LEU A 405 4.69 -30.09 -2.59
C LEU A 405 4.33 -31.50 -3.07
N ALA A 406 5.25 -32.14 -3.78
CA ALA A 406 5.24 -33.60 -3.93
C ALA A 406 6.05 -34.20 -2.79
N LEU A 407 5.46 -35.16 -2.09
CA LEU A 407 6.17 -36.05 -1.16
C LEU A 407 6.16 -37.45 -1.77
N GLU A 408 7.33 -37.97 -2.09
CA GLU A 408 7.52 -39.27 -2.74
C GLU A 408 8.39 -40.12 -1.82
N ASP A 409 7.82 -41.21 -1.30
CA ASP A 409 8.50 -42.13 -0.39
C ASP A 409 9.20 -41.41 0.79
N GLY A 410 8.43 -40.53 1.45
CA GLY A 410 8.90 -39.75 2.59
C GLY A 410 9.85 -38.59 2.25
N ARG A 411 10.10 -38.31 0.96
CA ARG A 411 11.02 -37.24 0.51
C ARG A 411 10.30 -36.16 -0.27
N PHE A 412 10.48 -34.91 0.16
CA PHE A 412 9.90 -33.76 -0.55
C PHE A 412 10.71 -33.44 -1.82
N ARG A 413 10.01 -33.30 -2.95
CA ARG A 413 10.61 -32.86 -4.20
C ARG A 413 10.83 -31.34 -4.19
N HIS A 414 12.04 -30.91 -4.56
CA HIS A 414 12.42 -29.49 -4.69
C HIS A 414 12.11 -28.62 -3.45
N LEU A 415 12.17 -29.19 -2.24
CA LEU A 415 11.73 -28.52 -1.01
C LEU A 415 12.35 -27.13 -0.83
N GLY A 416 13.67 -27.00 -1.02
CA GLY A 416 14.38 -25.73 -0.87
C GLY A 416 13.80 -24.60 -1.73
N LEU A 417 13.47 -24.87 -3.00
CA LEU A 417 12.88 -23.88 -3.91
C LEU A 417 11.47 -23.47 -3.48
N HIS A 418 10.68 -24.41 -2.97
CA HIS A 418 9.36 -24.11 -2.42
C HIS A 418 9.45 -23.24 -1.16
N LEU A 419 10.34 -23.58 -0.23
CA LEU A 419 10.52 -22.82 1.00
C LEU A 419 11.07 -21.42 0.73
N GLN A 420 12.04 -21.28 -0.17
CA GLN A 420 12.57 -19.97 -0.58
C GLN A 420 11.46 -19.08 -1.17
N ARG A 421 10.59 -19.64 -2.03
CA ARG A 421 9.48 -18.89 -2.61
C ARG A 421 8.44 -18.49 -1.55
N MET A 422 8.11 -19.39 -0.64
CA MET A 422 7.16 -19.12 0.44
C MET A 422 7.71 -18.09 1.44
N GLN A 423 9.01 -18.15 1.74
CA GLN A 423 9.70 -17.18 2.58
C GLN A 423 9.74 -15.79 1.93
N ALA A 424 9.99 -15.71 0.63
CA ALA A 424 9.92 -14.45 -0.11
C ALA A 424 8.50 -13.85 -0.07
N ALA A 425 7.45 -14.69 -0.18
CA ALA A 425 6.07 -14.25 0.00
C ALA A 425 5.79 -13.78 1.43
N ALA A 426 6.32 -14.48 2.44
CA ALA A 426 6.18 -14.09 3.84
C ALA A 426 6.81 -12.72 4.12
N ALA A 427 8.01 -12.48 3.60
CA ALA A 427 8.66 -11.18 3.69
C ALA A 427 7.86 -10.07 2.97
N HIS A 428 7.32 -10.36 1.77
CA HIS A 428 6.54 -9.40 0.98
C HIS A 428 5.23 -8.97 1.67
N PHE A 429 4.51 -9.92 2.26
CA PHE A 429 3.23 -9.68 2.92
C PHE A 429 3.33 -9.42 4.43
N GLY A 430 4.54 -9.47 5.01
CA GLY A 430 4.75 -9.26 6.45
C GLY A 430 4.25 -10.41 7.34
N TYR A 431 4.28 -11.66 6.85
CA TYR A 431 3.87 -12.83 7.63
C TYR A 431 5.04 -13.29 8.51
N PRO A 432 4.81 -13.56 9.81
CA PRO A 432 5.87 -14.09 10.68
C PRO A 432 6.41 -15.43 10.15
N TRP A 433 7.73 -15.56 10.09
CA TRP A 433 8.41 -16.78 9.63
C TRP A 433 9.11 -17.47 10.80
N SER A 434 8.61 -18.63 11.23
CA SER A 434 9.26 -19.48 12.23
C SER A 434 9.84 -20.74 11.58
N GLU A 435 11.17 -20.80 11.50
CA GLU A 435 11.87 -21.96 10.94
C GLU A 435 11.61 -23.21 11.78
N ALA A 436 11.61 -23.08 13.11
CA ALA A 436 11.37 -24.22 14.00
C ALA A 436 9.97 -24.83 13.81
N ALA A 437 8.92 -23.99 13.71
CA ALA A 437 7.55 -24.46 13.50
C ALA A 437 7.35 -25.10 12.12
N LEU A 438 8.03 -24.55 11.10
CA LEU A 438 8.05 -25.13 9.76
C LEU A 438 8.65 -26.54 9.76
N GLN A 439 9.83 -26.70 10.36
CA GLN A 439 10.53 -27.99 10.40
C GLN A 439 9.70 -29.06 11.13
N LEU A 440 9.08 -28.71 12.26
CA LEU A 440 8.17 -29.62 12.97
C LEU A 440 6.98 -30.04 12.09
N THR A 441 6.40 -29.11 11.34
CA THR A 441 5.28 -29.39 10.44
C THR A 441 5.68 -30.32 9.30
N LEU A 442 6.84 -30.09 8.69
CA LEU A 442 7.35 -30.92 7.59
C LEU A 442 7.70 -32.34 8.07
N GLN A 443 8.38 -32.46 9.22
CA GLN A 443 8.73 -33.74 9.82
C GLN A 443 7.47 -34.57 10.10
N HIS A 444 6.44 -33.97 10.69
CA HIS A 444 5.18 -34.64 10.96
C HIS A 444 4.53 -35.21 9.69
N VAL A 445 4.58 -34.48 8.57
CA VAL A 445 4.05 -34.96 7.28
C VAL A 445 4.86 -36.15 6.74
N GLN A 446 6.19 -36.14 6.88
CA GLN A 446 7.05 -37.24 6.45
C GLN A 446 6.82 -38.51 7.27
N ASP A 447 6.71 -38.36 8.59
CA ASP A 447 6.49 -39.48 9.51
C ASP A 447 5.12 -40.16 9.28
N THR A 448 4.10 -39.38 8.93
CA THR A 448 2.74 -39.87 8.69
C THR A 448 2.55 -40.44 7.27
N HIS A 449 3.44 -40.11 6.33
CA HIS A 449 3.34 -40.52 4.91
C HIS A 449 4.67 -41.06 4.37
N PRO A 450 5.19 -42.19 4.91
CA PRO A 450 6.54 -42.69 4.59
C PRO A 450 6.68 -43.33 3.21
N SER A 451 5.58 -43.67 2.53
CA SER A 451 5.59 -44.36 1.23
C SER A 451 4.51 -43.83 0.29
N GLY A 452 4.74 -43.96 -1.01
CA GLY A 452 3.84 -43.51 -2.07
C GLY A 452 4.01 -42.04 -2.44
N LEU A 453 3.19 -41.58 -3.41
CA LEU A 453 3.22 -40.21 -3.92
C LEU A 453 2.05 -39.40 -3.36
N TRP A 454 2.37 -38.36 -2.61
CA TRP A 454 1.41 -37.48 -1.94
C TRP A 454 1.52 -36.05 -2.46
N ARG A 455 0.37 -35.42 -2.66
CA ARG A 455 0.25 -33.98 -2.83
C ARG A 455 0.06 -33.36 -1.45
N VAL A 456 1.09 -32.66 -0.98
CA VAL A 456 1.06 -31.96 0.31
C VAL A 456 0.77 -30.48 0.07
N ARG A 457 -0.28 -29.96 0.68
CA ARG A 457 -0.55 -28.53 0.78
C ARG A 457 0.03 -28.03 2.10
N LEU A 458 1.01 -27.15 2.03
CA LEU A 458 1.55 -26.42 3.17
C LEU A 458 0.95 -25.01 3.17
N GLN A 459 0.57 -24.50 4.33
CA GLN A 459 -0.06 -23.20 4.49
C GLN A 459 0.58 -22.45 5.67
N LEU A 460 0.80 -21.15 5.52
CA LEU A 460 1.25 -20.24 6.58
C LEU A 460 0.21 -19.14 6.76
N GLY A 461 -0.37 -19.11 7.96
CA GLY A 461 -1.32 -18.11 8.41
C GLY A 461 -0.66 -16.78 8.74
N ARG A 462 -1.46 -15.72 8.77
CA ARG A 462 -1.01 -14.35 9.14
C ARG A 462 -0.54 -14.25 10.60
N ASP A 463 -1.01 -15.16 11.44
CA ASP A 463 -0.59 -15.37 12.82
C ASP A 463 0.80 -16.04 12.96
N GLY A 464 1.38 -16.49 11.85
CA GLY A 464 2.65 -17.22 11.83
C GLY A 464 2.51 -18.73 12.07
N LEU A 465 1.29 -19.26 12.13
CA LEU A 465 1.05 -20.69 12.30
C LEU A 465 1.08 -21.43 10.97
N TYR A 466 1.68 -22.63 10.99
CA TYR A 466 1.70 -23.52 9.84
C TYR A 466 0.59 -24.56 9.94
N ALA A 467 -0.03 -24.86 8.80
CA ALA A 467 -0.94 -25.97 8.63
C ALA A 467 -0.51 -26.81 7.43
N SER A 468 -0.76 -28.13 7.48
CA SER A 468 -0.48 -29.02 6.36
C SER A 468 -1.61 -30.01 6.12
N GLN A 469 -1.80 -30.38 4.86
CA GLN A 469 -2.74 -31.42 4.45
C GLN A 469 -2.10 -32.26 3.34
N ALA A 470 -2.03 -33.57 3.53
CA ALA A 470 -1.55 -34.51 2.53
C ALA A 470 -2.73 -35.31 1.95
N VAL A 471 -2.75 -35.45 0.62
CA VAL A 471 -3.69 -36.32 -0.09
C VAL A 471 -2.93 -37.14 -1.14
N VAL A 472 -3.39 -38.35 -1.45
CA VAL A 472 -2.78 -39.17 -2.51
C VAL A 472 -2.73 -38.35 -3.81
N CYS A 473 -1.56 -38.32 -4.46
CA CYS A 473 -1.40 -37.57 -5.69
C CYS A 473 -2.12 -38.30 -6.84
N PRO A 474 -3.10 -37.66 -7.52
CA PRO A 474 -3.78 -38.32 -8.63
C PRO A 474 -2.80 -38.55 -9.78
N PRO A 475 -2.85 -39.70 -10.50
CA PRO A 475 -1.99 -39.95 -11.64
C PRO A 475 -2.16 -38.85 -12.70
N SER A 476 -1.09 -38.58 -13.46
CA SER A 476 -1.20 -37.68 -14.62
C SER A 476 -1.95 -38.41 -15.73
N PRO A 477 -2.85 -37.72 -16.46
CA PRO A 477 -3.58 -38.36 -17.54
C PRO A 477 -2.60 -38.73 -18.67
N PRO A 478 -2.87 -39.83 -19.41
CA PRO A 478 -2.02 -40.25 -20.53
C PRO A 478 -1.99 -39.22 -21.66
N GLN A 479 -3.05 -38.42 -21.78
CA GLN A 479 -3.12 -37.27 -22.69
C GLN A 479 -3.74 -36.09 -21.95
N ALA A 480 -3.11 -34.92 -22.05
CA ALA A 480 -3.58 -33.69 -21.42
C ALA A 480 -3.96 -32.65 -22.49
N TYR A 481 -5.13 -32.03 -22.33
CA TYR A 481 -5.61 -30.99 -23.23
C TYR A 481 -5.65 -29.64 -22.55
N LEU A 482 -5.23 -28.59 -23.25
CA LEU A 482 -5.29 -27.22 -22.79
C LEU A 482 -6.33 -26.45 -23.60
N GLN A 483 -6.96 -25.47 -22.97
CA GLN A 483 -7.79 -24.48 -23.66
C GLN A 483 -7.24 -23.08 -23.40
N LEU A 484 -7.58 -22.11 -24.26
CA LEU A 484 -7.24 -20.71 -24.03
C LEU A 484 -8.37 -20.01 -23.28
N ALA A 485 -8.03 -19.13 -22.33
CA ALA A 485 -9.02 -18.26 -21.69
C ALA A 485 -9.69 -17.34 -22.74
N PRO A 486 -11.01 -17.11 -22.64
CA PRO A 486 -11.73 -16.26 -23.61
C PRO A 486 -11.43 -14.77 -23.44
N GLU A 487 -10.93 -14.36 -22.27
CA GLU A 487 -10.65 -12.96 -21.91
C GLU A 487 -9.26 -12.84 -21.27
N PRO A 488 -8.65 -11.65 -21.34
CA PRO A 488 -7.36 -11.42 -20.70
C PRO A 488 -7.46 -11.49 -19.16
N LEU A 489 -6.39 -11.95 -18.53
CA LEU A 489 -6.14 -11.90 -17.10
C LEU A 489 -5.78 -10.47 -16.70
N ALA A 490 -6.77 -9.70 -16.28
CA ALA A 490 -6.58 -8.32 -15.81
C ALA A 490 -5.59 -8.23 -14.63
N GLU A 491 -5.49 -9.29 -13.83
CA GLU A 491 -4.62 -9.38 -12.66
C GLU A 491 -3.20 -9.85 -12.96
N ALA A 492 -2.79 -10.03 -14.22
CA ALA A 492 -1.51 -10.65 -14.59
C ALA A 492 -0.30 -10.04 -13.84
N HIS A 493 -0.27 -8.72 -13.70
CA HIS A 493 0.81 -8.03 -12.97
C HIS A 493 0.52 -7.80 -11.48
N GLY A 494 -0.60 -8.32 -10.96
CA GLY A 494 -0.99 -8.23 -9.56
C GLY A 494 -0.13 -9.11 -8.65
N GLU A 495 0.03 -8.71 -7.40
CA GLU A 495 0.84 -9.46 -6.42
C GLU A 495 0.29 -10.86 -6.12
N PHE A 496 -1.04 -11.06 -6.21
CA PHE A 496 -1.68 -12.35 -5.99
C PHE A 496 -1.48 -13.35 -7.14
N VAL A 497 -1.01 -12.89 -8.29
CA VAL A 497 -0.49 -13.75 -9.37
C VAL A 497 0.98 -14.09 -9.10
N ARG A 498 1.80 -13.08 -8.74
CA ARG A 498 3.25 -13.25 -8.48
C ARG A 498 3.55 -14.13 -7.27
N PHE A 499 2.70 -14.12 -6.26
CA PHE A 499 2.86 -14.89 -5.02
C PHE A 499 1.74 -15.90 -4.84
N LYS A 500 2.12 -17.10 -4.40
CA LYS A 500 1.17 -18.21 -4.25
C LYS A 500 0.42 -18.12 -2.93
N THR A 501 -0.86 -17.77 -3.01
CA THR A 501 -1.75 -17.59 -1.84
C THR A 501 -3.03 -18.39 -1.98
N THR A 502 -3.87 -18.39 -0.93
CA THR A 502 -5.25 -18.89 -0.98
C THR A 502 -6.19 -17.98 -1.78
N ARG A 503 -5.81 -16.73 -2.09
CA ARG A 503 -6.61 -15.80 -2.90
C ARG A 503 -6.43 -16.10 -4.39
N ARG A 504 -7.22 -17.05 -4.89
CA ARG A 504 -7.09 -17.61 -6.26
C ARG A 504 -8.31 -17.40 -7.15
N ALA A 505 -9.23 -16.51 -6.79
CA ALA A 505 -10.45 -16.25 -7.57
C ALA A 505 -10.17 -15.94 -9.06
N HIS A 506 -9.06 -15.22 -9.35
CA HIS A 506 -8.62 -14.92 -10.72
C HIS A 506 -8.21 -16.16 -11.53
N TYR A 507 -7.78 -17.25 -10.86
CA TYR A 507 -7.57 -18.56 -11.48
C TYR A 507 -8.85 -19.40 -11.51
N GLU A 508 -9.59 -19.41 -10.41
CA GLU A 508 -10.79 -20.24 -10.23
C GLU A 508 -11.88 -19.91 -11.26
N ARG A 509 -12.02 -18.64 -11.63
CA ARG A 509 -12.95 -18.22 -12.70
C ARG A 509 -12.66 -18.89 -14.04
N TRP A 510 -11.41 -19.30 -14.28
CA TRP A 510 -10.94 -19.94 -15.51
C TRP A 510 -10.59 -21.41 -15.33
N ALA A 511 -10.80 -21.96 -14.13
CA ALA A 511 -10.52 -23.37 -13.87
C ALA A 511 -11.34 -24.26 -14.83
N PRO A 512 -10.73 -25.30 -15.42
CA PRO A 512 -11.45 -26.22 -16.30
C PRO A 512 -12.70 -26.79 -15.63
N LYS A 513 -13.86 -26.62 -16.29
CA LYS A 513 -15.14 -27.22 -15.88
C LYS A 513 -15.38 -28.57 -16.55
N ASP A 514 -14.84 -28.75 -17.74
CA ASP A 514 -14.84 -30.01 -18.49
C ASP A 514 -13.67 -30.90 -18.02
N THR A 515 -13.97 -32.16 -17.70
CA THR A 515 -12.98 -33.15 -17.26
C THR A 515 -12.00 -33.55 -18.36
N HIS A 516 -12.31 -33.31 -19.64
CA HIS A 516 -11.40 -33.50 -20.76
C HIS A 516 -10.30 -32.43 -20.81
N ILE A 517 -10.55 -31.25 -20.23
CA ILE A 517 -9.60 -30.13 -20.20
C ILE A 517 -8.74 -30.23 -18.95
N PHE A 518 -7.43 -30.35 -19.16
CA PHE A 518 -6.45 -30.48 -18.10
C PHE A 518 -6.16 -29.14 -17.42
N ASP A 519 -5.96 -28.07 -18.19
CA ASP A 519 -5.76 -26.71 -17.68
C ASP A 519 -6.17 -25.64 -18.71
N THR A 520 -6.39 -24.41 -18.25
CA THR A 520 -6.67 -23.24 -19.09
C THR A 520 -5.45 -22.33 -19.14
N ILE A 521 -4.93 -22.04 -20.33
CA ILE A 521 -3.87 -21.07 -20.59
C ILE A 521 -4.44 -19.66 -20.51
N LEU A 522 -3.77 -18.80 -19.75
CA LEU A 522 -4.13 -17.40 -19.55
C LEU A 522 -3.22 -16.48 -20.38
N TRP A 523 -3.70 -15.27 -20.63
CA TRP A 523 -3.00 -14.23 -21.39
C TRP A 523 -3.33 -12.84 -20.83
N ASN A 524 -2.45 -11.86 -20.97
CA ASN A 524 -2.62 -10.51 -20.39
C ASN A 524 -3.26 -9.52 -21.39
N GLU A 525 -3.53 -8.28 -20.97
CA GLU A 525 -4.13 -7.25 -21.83
C GLU A 525 -3.30 -6.89 -23.07
N ALA A 526 -1.99 -7.17 -23.05
CA ALA A 526 -1.08 -6.98 -24.18
C ALA A 526 -1.09 -8.16 -25.17
N GLY A 527 -1.92 -9.19 -24.94
CA GLY A 527 -1.99 -10.37 -25.82
C GLY A 527 -0.86 -11.36 -25.59
N GLU A 528 -0.12 -11.28 -24.48
CA GLU A 528 0.98 -12.18 -24.14
C GLU A 528 0.47 -13.32 -23.26
N ILE A 529 0.91 -14.55 -23.55
CA ILE A 529 0.62 -15.72 -22.73
C ILE A 529 1.30 -15.57 -21.36
N THR A 530 0.59 -15.95 -20.29
CA THR A 530 1.11 -15.89 -18.92
C THR A 530 1.41 -17.28 -18.37
N GLU A 531 0.42 -17.95 -17.79
CA GLU A 531 0.52 -19.31 -17.23
C GLU A 531 -0.83 -20.04 -17.32
N GLY A 532 -0.87 -21.29 -16.83
CA GLY A 532 -2.11 -22.03 -16.64
C GLY A 532 -2.73 -21.78 -15.27
N THR A 533 -3.97 -22.22 -15.04
CA THR A 533 -4.63 -22.04 -13.72
C THR A 533 -4.00 -22.87 -12.59
N ARG A 534 -3.24 -23.93 -12.95
CA ARG A 534 -2.65 -24.90 -12.00
C ARG A 534 -1.12 -24.99 -12.08
N GLY A 535 -0.47 -24.32 -13.03
CA GLY A 535 0.97 -24.41 -13.26
C GLY A 535 1.43 -23.55 -14.43
N ASN A 536 2.74 -23.52 -14.65
CA ASN A 536 3.33 -22.78 -15.76
C ASN A 536 3.20 -23.56 -17.06
N VAL A 537 3.42 -22.89 -18.19
CA VAL A 537 3.38 -23.50 -19.51
C VAL A 537 4.67 -23.26 -20.29
N ALA A 538 4.93 -24.14 -21.25
CA ALA A 538 5.92 -23.91 -22.29
C ALA A 538 5.33 -24.30 -23.66
N ALA A 539 5.78 -23.63 -24.70
CA ALA A 539 5.43 -23.88 -26.09
C ALA A 539 6.70 -24.24 -26.88
N LEU A 540 6.61 -25.25 -27.73
CA LEU A 540 7.65 -25.54 -28.72
C LEU A 540 7.39 -24.68 -29.96
N ILE A 541 8.27 -23.71 -30.21
CA ILE A 541 8.18 -22.77 -31.33
C ILE A 541 9.52 -22.82 -32.05
N ASP A 542 9.47 -23.07 -33.37
CA ASP A 542 10.66 -23.14 -34.23
C ASP A 542 11.77 -24.07 -33.69
N GLY A 543 11.36 -25.20 -33.09
CA GLY A 543 12.28 -26.19 -32.52
C GLY A 543 12.85 -25.86 -31.15
N GLN A 544 12.45 -24.73 -30.54
CA GLN A 544 12.89 -24.31 -29.22
C GLN A 544 11.72 -24.24 -28.23
N TRP A 545 11.91 -24.80 -27.03
CA TRP A 545 10.92 -24.68 -25.97
C TRP A 545 11.03 -23.32 -25.29
N VAL A 546 9.96 -22.54 -25.34
CA VAL A 546 9.87 -21.21 -24.73
C VAL A 546 8.85 -21.27 -23.60
N THR A 547 9.20 -20.73 -22.42
CA THR A 547 8.26 -20.47 -21.33
C THR A 547 8.06 -18.96 -21.18
N PRO A 548 6.83 -18.49 -20.89
CA PRO A 548 6.57 -17.06 -20.72
C PRO A 548 7.50 -16.38 -19.71
N ALA A 549 7.95 -15.17 -20.06
CA ALA A 549 8.79 -14.32 -19.21
C ALA A 549 8.03 -13.76 -18.01
N LEU A 550 8.69 -13.59 -16.86
CA LEU A 550 8.03 -13.06 -15.65
C LEU A 550 7.37 -11.70 -15.87
N ALA A 551 7.89 -10.92 -16.82
CA ALA A 551 7.32 -9.65 -17.24
C ALA A 551 5.88 -9.78 -17.78
N CYS A 552 5.49 -10.92 -18.36
CA CYS A 552 4.14 -11.17 -18.87
C CYS A 552 3.07 -11.30 -17.76
N GLY A 553 3.49 -11.44 -16.50
CA GLY A 553 2.58 -11.48 -15.35
C GLY A 553 2.14 -12.90 -14.98
N LEU A 554 3.05 -13.64 -14.35
CA LEU A 554 2.86 -15.01 -13.88
C LEU A 554 3.64 -15.27 -12.58
N LEU A 555 3.27 -16.36 -11.90
CA LEU A 555 4.00 -16.96 -10.80
C LEU A 555 5.27 -17.64 -11.31
N ASN A 556 6.42 -17.34 -10.69
CA ASN A 556 7.66 -18.06 -10.95
C ASN A 556 7.62 -19.47 -10.30
N GLY A 557 6.88 -20.40 -10.91
CA GLY A 557 6.67 -21.73 -10.35
C GLY A 557 7.95 -22.55 -10.27
N VAL A 558 8.05 -23.39 -9.23
CA VAL A 558 9.25 -24.21 -8.97
C VAL A 558 9.57 -25.12 -10.17
N GLY A 559 8.57 -25.71 -10.82
CA GLY A 559 8.80 -26.52 -12.02
C GLY A 559 9.38 -25.73 -13.18
N ARG A 560 8.94 -24.48 -13.38
CA ARG A 560 9.51 -23.56 -14.38
C ARG A 560 10.96 -23.21 -14.06
N GLN A 561 11.26 -22.90 -12.81
CA GLN A 561 12.63 -22.59 -12.36
C GLN A 561 13.58 -23.77 -12.63
N VAL A 562 13.14 -24.99 -12.32
CA VAL A 562 13.92 -26.22 -12.60
C VAL A 562 14.14 -26.38 -14.10
N ALA A 563 13.09 -26.25 -14.92
CA ALA A 563 13.21 -26.38 -16.38
C ALA A 563 14.14 -25.34 -17.02
N LEU A 564 14.16 -24.10 -16.49
CA LEU A 564 15.11 -23.07 -16.91
C LEU A 564 16.54 -23.39 -16.48
N ALA A 565 16.75 -23.83 -15.24
CA ALA A 565 18.06 -24.21 -14.73
C ALA A 565 18.66 -25.41 -15.49
N GLU A 566 17.82 -26.35 -15.92
CA GLU A 566 18.19 -27.49 -16.76
C GLU A 566 18.36 -27.13 -18.24
N CYS A 567 18.17 -25.86 -18.62
CA CYS A 567 18.21 -25.38 -20.01
C CYS A 567 17.21 -26.12 -20.93
N ARG A 568 16.13 -26.69 -20.36
CA ARG A 568 15.08 -27.38 -21.11
C ARG A 568 14.14 -26.41 -21.81
N VAL A 569 13.96 -25.21 -21.24
CA VAL A 569 13.20 -24.10 -21.80
C VAL A 569 14.07 -22.85 -21.79
N VAL A 570 13.78 -21.91 -22.68
CA VAL A 570 14.24 -20.53 -22.55
C VAL A 570 13.10 -19.62 -22.15
N GLU A 571 13.43 -18.53 -21.47
CA GLU A 571 12.47 -17.49 -21.14
C GLU A 571 12.23 -16.58 -22.36
N GLY A 572 10.96 -16.29 -22.67
CA GLY A 572 10.60 -15.39 -23.78
C GLY A 572 9.14 -14.95 -23.72
N VAL A 573 8.76 -13.98 -24.55
CA VAL A 573 7.36 -13.56 -24.71
C VAL A 573 6.73 -14.44 -25.78
N ILE A 574 5.57 -15.01 -25.47
CA ILE A 574 4.76 -15.79 -26.40
C ILE A 574 3.47 -15.00 -26.62
N HIS A 575 3.21 -14.54 -27.84
CA HIS A 575 1.98 -13.81 -28.13
C HIS A 575 0.86 -14.79 -28.47
N ARG A 576 -0.38 -14.38 -28.24
CA ARG A 576 -1.56 -15.14 -28.66
C ARG A 576 -1.53 -15.41 -30.17
N ASP A 577 -1.01 -14.48 -30.95
CA ASP A 577 -0.91 -14.62 -32.40
C ASP A 577 0.14 -15.66 -32.84
N ASP A 578 1.01 -16.11 -31.93
CA ASP A 578 1.95 -17.21 -32.16
C ASP A 578 1.29 -18.59 -32.07
N LEU A 579 0.04 -18.69 -31.57
CA LEU A 579 -0.66 -19.97 -31.36
C LEU A 579 -0.60 -20.93 -32.58
N PRO A 580 -0.78 -20.46 -33.84
CA PRO A 580 -0.68 -21.34 -35.01
C PRO A 580 0.73 -21.90 -35.27
N ARG A 581 1.78 -21.25 -34.74
CA ARG A 581 3.18 -21.67 -34.88
C ARG A 581 3.60 -22.68 -33.81
N VAL A 582 2.81 -22.84 -32.75
CA VAL A 582 3.14 -23.73 -31.64
C VAL A 582 3.01 -25.18 -32.08
N GLN A 583 4.13 -25.89 -32.09
CA GLN A 583 4.22 -27.29 -32.48
C GLN A 583 3.71 -28.22 -31.37
N GLN A 584 3.97 -27.85 -30.11
CA GLN A 584 3.58 -28.63 -28.94
C GLN A 584 3.47 -27.74 -27.70
N TRP A 585 2.56 -28.08 -26.79
CA TRP A 585 2.47 -27.46 -25.47
C TRP A 585 2.98 -28.39 -24.37
N ALA A 586 3.45 -27.78 -23.28
CA ALA A 586 3.75 -28.47 -22.05
C ALA A 586 3.20 -27.71 -20.85
N PHE A 587 2.60 -28.46 -19.92
CA PHE A 587 2.30 -28.00 -18.57
C PHE A 587 3.47 -28.34 -17.64
N ILE A 588 3.84 -27.42 -16.77
CA ILE A 588 5.01 -27.53 -15.91
C ILE A 588 4.65 -27.12 -14.47
N ASN A 589 4.78 -28.05 -13.53
CA ASN A 589 4.84 -27.73 -12.11
C ASN A 589 5.70 -28.74 -11.32
N SER A 590 6.03 -28.43 -10.08
CA SER A 590 6.88 -29.31 -9.25
C SER A 590 6.17 -30.63 -8.85
N LEU A 591 4.84 -30.61 -8.76
CA LEU A 591 4.04 -31.77 -8.35
C LEU A 591 4.07 -32.88 -9.41
N ARG A 592 3.73 -32.54 -10.65
CA ARG A 592 3.57 -33.47 -11.79
C ARG A 592 4.77 -33.48 -12.73
N GLY A 593 5.70 -32.53 -12.60
CA GLY A 593 6.80 -32.35 -13.52
C GLY A 593 6.34 -31.80 -14.85
N TRP A 594 6.94 -32.32 -15.94
CA TRP A 594 6.63 -31.95 -17.31
C TRP A 594 5.53 -32.85 -17.88
N VAL A 595 4.42 -32.25 -18.30
CA VAL A 595 3.30 -32.96 -18.92
C VAL A 595 3.12 -32.42 -20.34
N ALA A 596 3.29 -33.29 -21.34
CA ALA A 596 3.00 -32.95 -22.72
C ALA A 596 1.50 -32.70 -22.91
N CYS A 597 1.14 -31.63 -23.62
CA CYS A 597 -0.23 -31.22 -23.82
C CYS A 597 -0.54 -30.86 -25.28
N GLN A 598 -1.82 -30.94 -25.64
CA GLN A 598 -2.37 -30.46 -26.90
C GLN A 598 -3.39 -29.36 -26.66
N MET A 599 -3.47 -28.37 -27.55
CA MET A 599 -4.51 -27.34 -27.46
C MET A 599 -5.82 -27.88 -28.05
N VAL A 600 -6.95 -27.58 -27.43
CA VAL A 600 -8.27 -27.92 -27.97
C VAL A 600 -8.54 -27.06 -29.20
N GLY A 601 -8.98 -27.71 -30.29
CA GLY A 601 -9.33 -27.04 -31.55
C GLY A 601 -8.19 -26.89 -32.57
N THR A 602 -6.95 -27.25 -32.23
CA THR A 602 -5.87 -27.43 -33.21
C THR A 602 -5.86 -28.88 -33.67
N ALA A 603 -6.40 -29.16 -34.86
CA ALA A 603 -6.22 -30.48 -35.47
C ALA A 603 -4.70 -30.77 -35.61
N PRO A 604 -4.22 -31.99 -35.38
CA PRO A 604 -2.82 -32.31 -35.60
C PRO A 604 -2.49 -32.07 -37.07
N ALA A 605 -1.47 -31.26 -37.34
CA ALA A 605 -0.85 -31.22 -38.67
C ALA A 605 -0.37 -32.64 -38.97
N ARG A 606 -0.99 -33.26 -39.99
CA ARG A 606 -0.65 -34.60 -40.45
C ARG A 606 0.69 -34.62 -41.16
#